data_AF-A0A533W6W3-F1
#
_entry.id   AF-A0A533W6W3-F1
#
_cell.length_a   1.000
_cell.length_b   1.000
_cell.length_c   1.000
_cell.angle_alpha   90.00
_cell.angle_beta   90.00
_cell.angle_gamma   90.00
#
_symmetry.space_group_name_H-M   'P 1'
#
loop_
_entity.id
_entity.type
_entity.pdbx_description
1 polymer ?
#
loop_
_entity_poly.entity_id
_entity_poly.type
_entity_poly.pdbx_seq_one_letter_code
_entity_poly.pdbx_strand_id
1 'polypeptide(L)'
;MPLKQPGQHFRAGSALSSGYIGRLSPLMTSYWKRLSHNGVAVPEPYLAEGLKVKVRGREVSLPPLAEEMAYHLAKKKDTQYVKDAYFVTNFTKDFVMLLPDWCRGAKFEEVDFSH
;
A
#
# COMPACT_ATOMS: atom_id res chain seq x y z
N MET A 1 52.97 65.46 -21.47
CA MET A 1 52.25 66.39 -22.38
C MET A 1 50.76 66.04 -22.35
N PRO A 2 49.89 67.05 -22.46
CA PRO A 2 48.63 67.19 -21.72
C PRO A 2 47.42 66.61 -22.49
N LEU A 3 46.25 66.37 -21.88
CA LEU A 3 45.20 67.40 -21.72
C LEU A 3 44.15 66.96 -20.67
N LYS A 4 43.65 67.96 -19.95
CA LYS A 4 42.70 67.89 -18.85
C LYS A 4 41.38 68.58 -19.28
N GLN A 5 40.26 68.10 -18.70
CA GLN A 5 38.97 68.78 -18.42
C GLN A 5 37.88 68.79 -19.50
N PRO A 6 36.58 69.07 -19.15
CA PRO A 6 35.92 69.15 -17.84
C PRO A 6 34.56 68.39 -17.77
N GLY A 7 33.94 68.38 -16.58
CA GLY A 7 32.70 67.67 -16.29
C GLY A 7 31.40 68.27 -16.85
N GLN A 8 30.32 67.50 -16.68
CA GLN A 8 28.94 67.94 -16.84
C GLN A 8 28.07 67.25 -15.79
N HIS A 9 27.39 68.06 -14.97
CA HIS A 9 26.32 67.62 -14.08
C HIS A 9 25.13 67.13 -14.92
N PHE A 10 24.65 65.91 -14.69
CA PHE A 10 23.28 65.53 -15.07
C PHE A 10 22.63 64.64 -14.00
N ARG A 11 21.61 65.25 -13.38
CA ARG A 11 20.32 64.75 -12.84
C ARG A 11 20.24 63.37 -12.15
N ALA A 12 19.56 63.41 -11.01
CA ALA A 12 19.01 62.29 -10.28
C ALA A 12 18.29 61.28 -11.20
N GLY A 13 18.69 60.01 -11.07
CA GLY A 13 18.06 58.85 -11.68
C GLY A 13 18.03 57.72 -10.67
N SER A 14 16.83 57.26 -10.39
CA SER A 14 16.43 56.27 -9.39
C SER A 14 16.92 54.84 -9.69
N ALA A 15 17.07 54.06 -8.60
CA ALA A 15 16.94 52.60 -8.51
C ALA A 15 18.01 51.79 -9.28
N LEU A 16 18.67 50.78 -8.72
CA LEU A 16 18.18 49.68 -7.90
C LEU A 16 19.34 49.18 -7.02
N SER A 17 19.15 49.24 -5.71
CA SER A 17 19.97 48.47 -4.77
C SER A 17 19.50 47.02 -4.81
N SER A 18 20.42 46.13 -5.15
CA SER A 18 20.77 44.93 -4.38
C SER A 18 19.65 44.25 -3.58
N GLY A 19 19.37 43.01 -3.96
CA GLY A 19 18.66 42.08 -3.11
C GLY A 19 18.10 40.93 -3.91
N TYR A 20 18.83 39.81 -3.90
CA TYR A 20 18.31 38.50 -4.26
C TYR A 20 16.95 38.30 -3.58
N ILE A 21 15.87 38.45 -4.35
CA ILE A 21 14.53 38.06 -3.94
C ILE A 21 14.56 36.55 -3.73
N GLY A 22 14.42 36.17 -2.46
CA GLY A 22 14.45 34.81 -2.01
C GLY A 22 13.52 33.91 -2.84
N ARG A 23 14.08 32.75 -3.18
CA ARG A 23 13.39 31.51 -3.55
C ARG A 23 11.93 31.52 -3.05
N LEU A 24 10.96 31.67 -3.95
CA LEU A 24 9.55 31.43 -3.64
C LEU A 24 9.44 29.98 -3.16
N SER A 25 9.27 29.81 -1.85
CA SER A 25 8.91 28.54 -1.24
C SER A 25 7.63 28.02 -1.89
N PRO A 26 7.54 26.74 -2.29
CA PRO A 26 6.29 26.20 -2.79
C PRO A 26 5.26 26.36 -1.66
N LEU A 27 4.18 27.06 -1.98
CA LEU A 27 3.06 27.37 -1.09
C LEU A 27 2.78 26.17 -0.17
N MET A 28 3.00 26.34 1.13
CA MET A 28 2.56 25.39 2.15
C MET A 28 1.03 25.37 2.14
N THR A 29 0.43 24.51 1.32
CA THR A 29 -1.00 24.26 1.33
C THR A 29 -1.33 23.41 2.56
N SER A 30 -1.73 24.09 3.63
CA SER A 30 -2.28 23.43 4.81
C SER A 30 -3.58 22.72 4.43
N TYR A 31 -3.59 21.37 4.42
CA TYR A 31 -4.77 20.57 4.10
C TYR A 31 -5.94 20.84 5.06
N TRP A 32 -5.67 20.99 6.37
CA TRP A 32 -6.72 21.18 7.38
C TRP A 32 -6.25 22.08 8.52
N LYS A 33 -7.18 22.87 9.09
CA LYS A 33 -6.96 23.59 10.36
C LYS A 33 -7.46 22.81 11.58
N ARG A 34 -8.48 21.96 11.40
CA ARG A 34 -9.00 21.04 12.43
C ARG A 34 -9.76 19.90 11.76
N LEU A 35 -9.62 18.67 12.24
CA LEU A 35 -10.35 17.48 11.79
C LEU A 35 -10.90 16.74 13.01
N SER A 36 -12.18 16.39 12.98
CA SER A 36 -12.86 15.58 14.01
C SER A 36 -13.58 14.43 13.33
N HIS A 37 -13.31 13.19 13.75
CA HIS A 37 -13.92 11.98 13.19
C HIS A 37 -14.15 10.93 14.30
N ASN A 38 -15.09 10.02 14.07
CA ASN A 38 -15.50 9.01 15.05
C ASN A 38 -14.70 7.69 14.94
N GLY A 39 -13.43 7.78 14.51
CA GLY A 39 -12.61 6.59 14.25
C GLY A 39 -13.06 5.80 13.01
N VAL A 40 -12.72 4.51 12.99
CA VAL A 40 -13.01 3.57 11.90
C VAL A 40 -14.04 2.55 12.38
N ALA A 41 -15.07 2.29 11.58
CA ALA A 41 -15.99 1.18 11.82
C ALA A 41 -15.33 -0.13 11.34
N VAL A 42 -14.96 -0.99 12.27
CA VAL A 42 -14.36 -2.31 11.97
C VAL A 42 -15.49 -3.35 11.94
N PRO A 43 -15.53 -4.26 10.95
CA PRO A 43 -16.53 -5.32 10.91
C PRO A 43 -16.38 -6.29 12.09
N GLU A 44 -17.45 -7.02 12.40
CA GLU A 44 -17.41 -8.11 13.37
C GLU A 44 -16.41 -9.20 12.92
N PRO A 45 -15.77 -9.90 13.87
CA PRO A 45 -14.88 -11.01 13.56
C PRO A 45 -15.59 -12.14 12.81
N TYR A 46 -14.85 -12.85 11.97
CA TYR A 46 -15.33 -14.08 11.33
C TYR A 46 -15.66 -15.15 12.36
N LEU A 47 -16.80 -15.84 12.17
CA LEU A 47 -17.23 -16.96 13.00
C LEU A 47 -16.90 -18.27 12.28
N ALA A 48 -15.97 -19.05 12.83
CA ALA A 48 -15.57 -20.33 12.25
C ALA A 48 -16.66 -21.39 12.45
N GLU A 49 -16.94 -22.15 11.39
CA GLU A 49 -17.86 -23.27 11.30
C GLU A 49 -17.15 -24.63 11.44
N GLY A 50 -15.81 -24.64 11.47
CA GLY A 50 -15.02 -25.87 11.66
C GLY A 50 -14.75 -26.62 10.35
N LEU A 51 -14.55 -25.87 9.27
CA LEU A 51 -14.30 -26.42 7.94
C LEU A 51 -12.97 -27.17 7.90
N LYS A 52 -12.87 -28.05 6.89
CA LYS A 52 -11.70 -28.89 6.67
C LYS A 52 -11.30 -28.85 5.20
N VAL A 53 -10.02 -29.13 4.95
CA VAL A 53 -9.48 -29.31 3.60
C VAL A 53 -8.63 -30.56 3.58
N LYS A 54 -8.29 -31.05 2.38
CA LYS A 54 -7.23 -32.07 2.24
C LYS A 54 -5.96 -31.44 1.70
N VAL A 55 -4.85 -31.67 2.37
CA VAL A 55 -3.51 -31.30 1.88
C VAL A 55 -2.76 -32.60 1.60
N ARG A 56 -2.30 -32.80 0.36
CA ARG A 56 -1.60 -34.03 -0.08
C ARG A 56 -2.37 -35.30 0.30
N GLY A 57 -3.69 -35.25 0.15
CA GLY A 57 -4.61 -36.36 0.45
C GLY A 57 -4.92 -36.60 1.94
N ARG A 58 -4.36 -35.81 2.86
CA ARG A 58 -4.63 -35.91 4.31
C ARG A 58 -5.53 -34.77 4.77
N GLU A 59 -6.54 -35.11 5.57
CA GLU A 59 -7.48 -34.13 6.11
C GLU A 59 -6.81 -33.20 7.14
N VAL A 60 -7.14 -31.92 7.08
CA VAL A 60 -6.66 -30.86 7.98
C VAL A 60 -7.86 -30.03 8.41
N SER A 61 -8.07 -29.92 9.73
CA SER A 61 -8.99 -28.93 10.30
C SER A 61 -8.40 -27.54 10.19
N LEU A 62 -9.20 -26.59 9.70
CA LEU A 62 -8.75 -25.22 9.51
C LEU A 62 -8.86 -24.44 10.83
N PRO A 63 -7.79 -23.73 11.24
CA PRO A 63 -7.94 -22.70 12.27
C PRO A 63 -8.79 -21.54 11.73
N PRO A 64 -9.44 -20.74 12.60
CA PRO A 64 -10.39 -19.70 12.19
C PRO A 64 -9.88 -18.75 11.09
N LEU A 65 -8.61 -18.33 11.17
CA LEU A 65 -8.01 -17.44 10.16
C LEU A 65 -7.84 -18.14 8.80
N ALA A 66 -7.39 -19.41 8.79
CA ALA A 66 -7.26 -20.16 7.54
C ALA A 66 -8.64 -20.47 6.95
N GLU A 67 -9.64 -20.71 7.81
CA GLU A 67 -11.01 -20.90 7.39
C GLU A 67 -11.58 -19.67 6.70
N GLU A 68 -11.40 -18.49 7.28
CA GLU A 68 -11.77 -17.21 6.66
C GLU A 68 -11.07 -17.01 5.30
N MET A 69 -9.77 -17.34 5.21
CA MET A 69 -9.02 -17.29 3.95
C MET A 69 -9.61 -18.23 2.89
N ALA A 70 -9.93 -19.48 3.25
CA ALA A 70 -10.54 -20.46 2.35
C ALA A 70 -11.93 -20.01 1.91
N TYR A 71 -12.74 -19.46 2.82
CA TYR A 71 -14.06 -18.91 2.52
C TYR A 71 -13.98 -17.76 1.49
N HIS A 72 -13.02 -16.86 1.64
CA HIS A 72 -12.79 -15.79 0.66
C HIS A 72 -12.24 -16.28 -0.68
N LEU A 73 -11.41 -17.33 -0.69
CA LEU A 73 -10.99 -17.99 -1.92
C LEU A 73 -12.19 -18.60 -2.64
N ALA A 74 -13.07 -19.31 -1.92
CA ALA A 74 -14.26 -19.95 -2.48
C ALA A 74 -15.17 -18.94 -3.18
N LYS A 75 -15.35 -17.73 -2.61
CA LYS A 75 -16.08 -16.63 -3.26
C LYS A 75 -15.45 -16.15 -4.57
N LYS A 76 -14.14 -16.35 -4.73
CA LYS A 76 -13.37 -15.94 -5.91
C LYS A 76 -13.14 -17.07 -6.92
N LYS A 77 -13.58 -18.30 -6.65
CA LYS A 77 -13.27 -19.49 -7.46
C LYS A 77 -13.63 -19.37 -8.94
N ASP A 78 -14.72 -18.66 -9.24
CA ASP A 78 -15.25 -18.49 -10.60
C ASP A 78 -14.73 -17.19 -11.28
N THR A 79 -13.73 -16.54 -10.69
CA THR A 79 -13.12 -15.31 -11.21
C THR A 79 -11.77 -15.61 -11.87
N GLN A 80 -11.27 -14.66 -12.66
CA GLN A 80 -9.94 -14.76 -13.26
C GLN A 80 -8.79 -14.84 -12.24
N TYR A 81 -9.01 -14.43 -10.98
CA TYR A 81 -7.96 -14.41 -9.96
C TYR A 81 -7.41 -15.81 -9.64
N VAL A 82 -8.25 -16.85 -9.68
CA VAL A 82 -7.79 -18.22 -9.40
C VAL A 82 -6.98 -18.81 -10.57
N LYS A 83 -7.00 -18.16 -11.74
CA LYS A 83 -6.14 -18.49 -12.87
C LYS A 83 -4.81 -17.74 -12.84
N ASP A 84 -4.67 -16.73 -11.98
CA ASP A 84 -3.45 -15.93 -11.86
C ASP A 84 -2.41 -16.68 -11.00
N ALA A 85 -1.26 -16.98 -11.61
CA ALA A 85 -0.20 -17.76 -10.98
C ALA A 85 0.40 -17.08 -9.73
N TYR A 86 0.49 -15.75 -9.71
CA TYR A 86 0.99 -15.01 -8.55
C TYR A 86 -0.02 -15.03 -7.41
N PHE A 87 -1.30 -14.87 -7.71
CA PHE A 87 -2.37 -14.96 -6.73
C PHE A 87 -2.38 -16.32 -6.04
N VAL A 88 -2.42 -17.43 -6.79
CA VAL A 88 -2.45 -18.78 -6.20
C VAL A 88 -1.16 -19.08 -5.44
N THR A 89 0.00 -18.63 -5.93
CA THR A 89 1.28 -18.84 -5.24
C THR A 89 1.34 -18.10 -3.91
N ASN A 90 0.98 -16.81 -3.89
CA ASN A 90 1.00 -15.99 -2.68
C ASN A 90 -0.04 -16.48 -1.67
N PHE A 91 -1.27 -16.73 -2.13
CA PHE A 91 -2.32 -17.29 -1.29
C PHE A 91 -1.88 -18.61 -0.65
N THR A 92 -1.37 -19.55 -1.43
CA THR A 92 -0.99 -20.87 -0.92
C THR A 92 0.14 -20.76 0.09
N LYS A 93 1.15 -19.92 -0.18
CA LYS A 93 2.28 -19.70 0.72
C LYS A 93 1.81 -19.25 2.11
N ASP A 94 0.93 -18.27 2.16
CA ASP A 94 0.41 -17.74 3.44
C ASP A 94 -0.57 -18.74 4.09
N PHE A 95 -1.42 -19.38 3.29
CA PHE A 95 -2.39 -20.35 3.76
C PHE A 95 -1.74 -21.55 4.46
N VAL A 96 -0.74 -22.18 3.83
CA VAL A 96 -0.07 -23.38 4.39
C VAL A 96 0.78 -23.07 5.61
N MET A 97 1.15 -21.80 5.84
CA MET A 97 1.83 -21.36 7.06
C MET A 97 0.93 -21.39 8.29
N LEU A 98 -0.39 -21.31 8.11
CA LEU A 98 -1.37 -21.41 9.19
C LEU A 98 -1.76 -22.87 9.51
N LEU A 99 -1.29 -23.82 8.71
CA LEU A 99 -1.59 -25.25 8.85
C LEU A 99 -0.46 -25.99 9.59
N PRO A 100 -0.67 -27.25 10.00
CA PRO A 100 0.38 -28.05 10.63
C PRO A 100 1.66 -28.13 9.78
N ASP A 101 2.81 -28.24 10.42
CA ASP A 101 4.15 -28.14 9.81
C ASP A 101 4.36 -29.04 8.57
N TRP A 102 3.71 -30.19 8.50
CA TRP A 102 3.82 -31.11 7.35
C TRP A 102 3.14 -30.58 6.06
N CYS A 103 2.28 -29.56 6.18
CA CYS A 103 1.65 -28.86 5.07
C CYS A 103 2.58 -27.81 4.42
N ARG A 104 3.68 -27.44 5.09
CA ARG A 104 4.60 -26.41 4.59
C ARG A 104 5.14 -26.78 3.21
N GLY A 105 5.21 -25.77 2.34
CA GLY A 105 5.67 -25.92 0.96
C GLY A 105 4.69 -26.70 0.07
N ALA A 106 3.46 -26.98 0.51
CA ALA A 106 2.45 -27.51 -0.39
C ALA A 106 2.12 -26.52 -1.50
N LYS A 107 1.85 -27.05 -2.69
CA LYS A 107 1.40 -26.26 -3.85
C LYS A 107 -0.11 -26.14 -3.87
N PHE A 108 -0.64 -25.19 -4.62
CA PHE A 108 -2.08 -24.94 -4.70
C PHE A 108 -2.84 -26.19 -5.13
N GLU A 109 -2.30 -26.95 -6.09
CA GLU A 109 -2.91 -28.17 -6.63
C GLU A 109 -2.87 -29.35 -5.65
N GLU A 110 -2.06 -29.26 -4.59
CA GLU A 110 -1.99 -30.26 -3.53
C GLU A 110 -3.01 -30.01 -2.42
N VAL A 111 -3.75 -28.90 -2.49
CA VAL A 111 -4.79 -28.52 -1.52
C VAL A 111 -6.17 -28.64 -2.17
N ASP A 112 -7.00 -29.50 -1.61
CA ASP A 112 -8.37 -29.71 -2.05
C ASP A 112 -9.35 -28.97 -1.13
N PHE A 113 -10.03 -27.98 -1.70
CA PHE A 113 -11.02 -27.11 -1.05
C PHE A 113 -12.48 -27.57 -1.30
N SER A 114 -12.69 -28.75 -1.88
CA SER A 114 -14.02 -29.21 -2.32
C SER A 114 -14.81 -29.98 -1.24
N HIS A 115 -14.26 -30.09 -0.02
CA HIS A 115 -14.74 -30.97 1.04
C HIS A 115 -15.39 -30.24 2.21
#